data_AF-A0A9D7UR81-F1
#
_entry.id   AF-A0A9D7UR81-F1
#
_cell.length_a   1.000
_cell.length_b   1.000
_cell.length_c   1.000
_cell.angle_alpha   90.00
_cell.angle_beta   90.00
_cell.angle_gamma   90.00
#
_symmetry.space_group_name_H-M   'P 1'
#
loop_
_entity.id
_entity.type
_entity.pdbx_description
1 polymer ?
#
loop_
_entity_poly.entity_id
_entity_poly.type
_entity_poly.pdbx_seq_one_letter_code
_entity_poly.pdbx_strand_id
1 'polypeptide(L)'
;MRYVAMAATLLVAGCVSGPAPAPRPAAPPERTAAAFPPRPAIDQRGLEAVMGKDVGTLKRLFGEPRLDVVEVYGRKLQFTGKACVLDAFLYPQGKGGTEIVTHVDARRSDGAAVDRAACVDALQRR
;
A
#
# COMPACT_ATOMS: atom_id res chain seq x y z
N MET A 1 14.68 -64.31 -72.52
CA MET A 1 16.13 -64.11 -72.72
C MET A 1 16.67 -63.21 -71.61
N ARG A 2 17.91 -63.47 -71.21
CA ARG A 2 18.75 -62.79 -70.19
C ARG A 2 18.61 -61.26 -70.25
N TYR A 3 18.70 -60.49 -69.17
CA TYR A 3 19.95 -60.16 -68.49
C TYR A 3 19.75 -59.66 -67.04
N VAL A 4 20.68 -60.11 -66.20
CA VAL A 4 21.00 -59.60 -64.86
C VAL A 4 21.68 -58.24 -64.97
N ALA A 5 21.36 -57.28 -64.10
CA ALA A 5 22.26 -56.19 -63.76
C ALA A 5 22.01 -55.70 -62.33
N MET A 6 23.00 -55.94 -61.48
CA MET A 6 23.26 -55.29 -60.19
C MET A 6 23.11 -53.77 -60.27
N ALA A 7 22.72 -53.12 -59.17
CA ALA A 7 23.63 -52.22 -58.44
C ALA A 7 22.98 -51.56 -57.21
N ALA A 8 23.65 -51.78 -56.07
CA ALA A 8 23.96 -50.80 -55.03
C ALA A 8 22.80 -50.15 -54.24
N THR A 9 22.37 -50.84 -53.19
CA THR A 9 21.78 -50.22 -51.99
C THR A 9 22.81 -49.33 -51.29
N LEU A 10 22.64 -48.01 -51.42
CA LEU A 10 23.32 -46.99 -50.61
C LEU A 10 22.60 -46.89 -49.24
N LEU A 11 23.13 -47.59 -48.23
CA LEU A 11 22.78 -47.37 -46.83
C LEU A 11 23.68 -46.27 -46.26
N VAL A 12 23.20 -45.02 -46.25
CA VAL A 12 23.85 -43.93 -45.52
C VAL A 12 23.23 -43.85 -44.13
N ALA A 13 23.88 -44.47 -43.15
CA ALA A 13 23.57 -44.31 -41.73
C ALA A 13 24.26 -43.04 -41.21
N GLY A 14 23.52 -41.94 -41.09
CA GLY A 14 23.99 -40.73 -40.44
C GLY A 14 23.75 -40.80 -38.92
N CYS A 15 24.81 -40.88 -38.13
CA CYS A 15 24.73 -40.71 -36.68
C CYS A 15 24.63 -39.20 -36.37
N VAL A 16 23.43 -38.72 -36.03
CA VAL A 16 23.25 -37.36 -35.50
C VAL A 16 23.58 -37.36 -34.02
N SER A 17 24.67 -36.68 -33.64
CA SER A 17 24.93 -36.32 -32.26
C SER A 17 24.19 -35.02 -31.95
N GLY A 18 23.18 -35.07 -31.09
CA GLY A 18 22.43 -33.89 -30.65
C GLY A 18 23.32 -32.94 -29.82
N PRO A 19 23.16 -31.62 -29.95
CA PRO A 19 23.96 -30.67 -29.16
C PRO A 19 23.67 -30.81 -27.66
N ALA A 20 24.71 -30.70 -26.84
CA ALA A 20 24.61 -30.73 -25.39
C ALA A 20 23.74 -29.56 -24.86
N PRO A 21 23.04 -29.72 -23.72
CA PRO A 21 22.25 -28.65 -23.14
C PRO A 21 23.12 -27.43 -22.82
N ALA A 22 22.70 -26.25 -23.28
CA ALA A 22 23.35 -25.01 -22.93
C ALA A 22 23.27 -24.77 -21.40
N PRO A 23 24.33 -24.25 -20.76
CA PRO A 23 24.30 -23.89 -19.35
C PRO A 23 23.21 -22.83 -19.09
N ARG A 24 22.39 -23.05 -18.06
CA ARG A 24 21.36 -22.10 -17.67
C ARG A 24 22.01 -20.79 -17.20
N PRO A 25 21.50 -19.61 -17.62
CA PRO A 25 21.98 -18.34 -17.09
C PRO A 25 21.85 -18.30 -15.56
N ALA A 26 22.87 -17.79 -14.88
CA ALA A 26 22.81 -17.54 -13.44
C ALA A 26 21.66 -16.58 -13.13
N ALA A 27 20.92 -16.86 -12.06
CA ALA A 27 19.86 -15.96 -11.60
C ALA A 27 20.45 -14.57 -11.30
N PRO A 28 19.76 -13.47 -11.67
CA PRO A 28 20.20 -12.13 -11.31
C PRO A 28 20.36 -12.01 -9.79
N PRO A 29 21.39 -11.30 -9.29
CA PRO A 29 21.54 -11.07 -7.86
C PRO A 29 20.28 -10.38 -7.33
N GLU A 30 19.67 -10.95 -6.28
CA GLU A 30 18.55 -10.31 -5.58
C GLU A 30 19.02 -8.95 -5.07
N ARG A 31 18.47 -7.87 -5.65
CA ARG A 31 18.67 -6.54 -5.11
C ARG A 31 17.86 -6.44 -3.83
N THR A 32 18.54 -6.34 -2.69
CA THR A 32 17.91 -5.98 -1.43
C THR A 32 17.23 -4.62 -1.62
N ALA A 33 15.91 -4.56 -1.41
CA ALA A 33 15.19 -3.29 -1.46
C ALA A 33 15.81 -2.33 -0.42
N ALA A 34 16.07 -1.09 -0.82
CA ALA A 34 16.52 -0.07 0.10
C ALA A 34 15.53 0.05 1.26
N ALA A 35 16.04 0.20 2.49
CA ALA A 35 15.20 0.41 3.66
C ALA A 35 14.33 1.66 3.44
N PHE A 36 13.03 1.55 3.73
CA PHE A 36 12.16 2.72 3.72
C PHE A 36 12.69 3.76 4.72
N PRO A 37 12.72 5.06 4.36
CA PRO A 37 13.13 6.08 5.29
C PRO A 37 12.24 6.02 6.55
N PRO A 38 12.81 6.19 7.75
CA PRO A 38 12.01 6.21 8.97
C PRO A 38 10.96 7.31 8.84
N ARG A 39 9.69 6.93 9.07
CA ARG A 39 8.57 7.88 9.04
C ARG A 39 8.84 8.93 10.13
N PRO A 40 8.74 10.24 9.85
CA PRO A 40 8.93 11.26 10.88
C PRO A 40 8.05 10.97 12.08
N ALA A 41 8.60 11.08 13.28
CA ALA A 41 7.81 10.97 14.50
C ALA A 41 6.80 12.14 14.52
N ILE A 42 5.53 11.84 14.26
CA ILE A 42 4.44 12.79 14.46
C ILE A 42 4.34 13.00 15.97
N ASP A 43 4.43 14.25 16.45
CA ASP A 43 4.09 14.53 17.85
C ASP A 43 2.63 14.15 18.08
N GLN A 44 2.44 13.15 18.95
CA GLN A 44 1.13 12.58 19.31
C GLN A 44 0.61 13.12 20.64
N ARG A 45 1.35 14.01 21.31
CA ARG A 45 0.93 14.57 22.60
C ARG A 45 -0.45 15.22 22.48
N GLY A 46 -1.39 14.77 23.30
CA GLY A 46 -2.77 15.28 23.29
C GLY A 46 -3.62 14.77 22.13
N LEU A 47 -3.14 13.78 21.36
CA LEU A 47 -3.87 13.13 20.26
C LEU A 47 -4.19 11.66 20.56
N GLU A 48 -3.96 11.19 21.79
CA GLU A 48 -4.11 9.78 22.20
C GLU A 48 -5.55 9.28 22.06
N ALA A 49 -6.52 10.20 22.16
CA ALA A 49 -7.92 9.91 21.95
C ALA A 49 -8.27 9.58 20.48
N VAL A 50 -7.42 9.97 19.52
CA VAL A 50 -7.72 9.92 18.08
C VAL A 50 -6.73 9.06 17.31
N MET A 51 -5.44 9.17 17.60
CA MET A 51 -4.39 8.41 16.91
C MET A 51 -4.57 6.90 17.13
N GLY A 52 -4.47 6.14 16.04
CA GLY A 52 -4.65 4.68 16.05
C GLY A 52 -6.10 4.23 16.30
N LYS A 53 -7.08 5.13 16.34
CA LYS A 53 -8.49 4.78 16.50
C LYS A 53 -9.18 4.55 15.17
N ASP A 54 -10.21 3.72 15.19
CA ASP A 54 -11.05 3.43 14.03
C ASP A 54 -12.19 4.45 13.86
N VAL A 55 -12.90 4.36 12.74
CA VAL A 55 -14.06 5.20 12.40
C VAL A 55 -15.12 5.18 13.51
N GLY A 56 -15.45 4.00 14.02
CA GLY A 56 -16.49 3.85 15.05
C GLY A 56 -16.14 4.60 16.34
N THR A 57 -14.86 4.60 16.73
CA THR A 57 -14.37 5.35 17.88
C THR A 57 -14.45 6.85 17.66
N LEU A 58 -14.03 7.34 16.48
CA LEU A 58 -14.15 8.77 16.17
C LEU A 58 -15.61 9.23 16.16
N LYS A 59 -16.53 8.40 15.65
CA LYS A 59 -17.96 8.69 15.68
C LYS A 59 -18.53 8.74 17.10
N ARG A 60 -18.06 7.89 18.01
CA ARG A 60 -18.46 7.97 19.42
C ARG A 60 -17.91 9.23 20.11
N LEU A 61 -16.71 9.67 19.74
CA LEU A 61 -16.08 10.86 20.33
C LEU A 61 -16.66 12.17 19.79
N PHE A 62 -16.94 12.24 18.49
CA PHE A 62 -17.26 13.47 17.80
C PHE A 62 -18.64 13.46 17.13
N GLY A 63 -19.40 12.38 17.19
CA GLY A 63 -20.64 12.21 16.42
C GLY A 63 -20.38 11.94 14.93
N GLU A 64 -21.40 12.11 14.10
CA GLU A 64 -21.24 11.89 12.66
C GLU A 64 -20.32 12.93 12.02
N PRO A 65 -19.38 12.51 11.14
CA PRO A 65 -18.51 13.42 10.43
C PRO A 65 -19.31 14.23 9.40
N ARG A 66 -18.89 15.47 9.16
CA ARG A 66 -19.40 16.30 8.07
C ARG A 66 -19.03 15.74 6.70
N LEU A 67 -17.85 15.15 6.59
CA LEU A 67 -17.36 14.52 5.35
C LEU A 67 -16.77 13.16 5.68
N ASP A 68 -17.10 12.18 4.85
CA ASP A 68 -16.61 10.82 4.94
C ASP A 68 -16.24 10.35 3.52
N VAL A 69 -14.95 10.38 3.19
CA VAL A 69 -14.43 10.05 1.86
C VAL A 69 -13.66 8.76 1.92
N VAL A 70 -14.09 7.76 1.16
CA VAL A 70 -13.34 6.53 0.93
C VAL A 70 -12.46 6.70 -0.30
N GLU A 71 -11.16 6.46 -0.14
CA GLU A 71 -10.16 6.47 -1.21
C GLU A 71 -9.68 5.04 -1.50
N VAL A 72 -8.82 4.88 -2.51
CA VAL A 72 -8.33 3.55 -2.93
C VAL A 72 -7.58 2.81 -1.81
N TYR A 73 -6.84 3.54 -0.95
CA TYR A 73 -5.99 2.95 0.08
C TYR A 73 -6.26 3.48 1.49
N GLY A 74 -7.31 4.26 1.68
CA GLY A 74 -7.60 4.85 2.98
C GLY A 74 -8.90 5.64 2.98
N ARG A 75 -9.11 6.38 4.06
CA ARG A 75 -10.35 7.10 4.31
C ARG A 75 -10.07 8.42 5.00
N LYS A 76 -10.82 9.45 4.62
CA LYS A 76 -10.78 10.76 5.26
C LYS A 76 -12.10 11.05 5.94
N LEU A 77 -12.06 11.32 7.24
CA LEU A 77 -13.19 11.88 7.98
C LEU A 77 -12.94 13.36 8.28
N GLN A 78 -13.98 14.18 8.20
CA GLN A 78 -13.93 15.58 8.62
C GLN A 78 -14.96 15.86 9.70
N PHE A 79 -14.52 16.44 10.80
CA PHE A 79 -15.39 16.92 11.88
C PHE A 79 -15.30 18.45 11.93
N THR A 80 -16.42 19.11 12.22
CA THR A 80 -16.48 20.57 12.28
C THR A 80 -17.09 21.00 13.62
N GLY A 81 -16.39 21.87 14.32
CA GLY A 81 -16.87 22.57 15.51
C GLY A 81 -16.82 24.07 15.31
N LYS A 82 -17.28 24.83 16.31
CA LYS A 82 -17.23 26.30 16.28
C LYS A 82 -15.77 26.83 16.23
N ALA A 83 -14.86 26.13 16.92
CA ALA A 83 -13.48 26.56 17.06
C ALA A 83 -12.57 26.13 15.89
N CYS A 84 -12.83 24.97 15.29
CA CYS A 84 -11.95 24.37 14.29
C CYS A 84 -12.65 23.29 13.45
N VAL A 85 -11.96 22.88 12.38
CA VAL A 85 -12.24 21.70 11.55
C VAL A 85 -11.09 20.71 11.76
N LEU A 86 -11.42 19.46 12.06
CA LEU A 86 -10.48 18.36 12.19
C LEU A 86 -10.65 17.41 11.00
N ASP A 87 -9.57 17.20 10.24
CA ASP A 87 -9.49 16.13 9.25
C ASP A 87 -8.72 14.95 9.86
N ALA A 88 -9.32 13.76 9.87
CA ALA A 88 -8.68 12.52 10.29
C ALA A 88 -8.45 11.61 9.08
N PHE A 89 -7.21 11.17 8.89
CA PHE A 89 -6.79 10.32 7.79
C PHE A 89 -6.52 8.91 8.33
N LEU A 90 -7.32 7.96 7.85
CA LEU A 90 -7.28 6.57 8.27
C LEU A 90 -6.69 5.71 7.16
N TYR A 91 -5.82 4.78 7.55
CA TYR A 91 -5.24 3.79 6.65
C TYR A 91 -5.33 2.40 7.29
N PRO A 92 -5.40 1.33 6.49
CA PRO A 92 -5.43 -0.04 6.99
C PRO A 92 -4.24 -0.37 7.89
N GLN A 93 -4.53 -0.95 9.07
CA GLN A 93 -3.50 -1.52 9.93
C GLN A 93 -3.00 -2.86 9.34
N GLY A 94 -2.02 -2.78 8.44
CA GLY A 94 -1.53 -3.95 7.72
C GLY A 94 -2.40 -4.31 6.50
N LYS A 95 -2.10 -5.43 5.84
CA LYS A 95 -2.79 -5.84 4.61
C LYS A 95 -4.26 -6.18 4.90
N GLY A 96 -5.18 -5.33 4.46
CA GLY A 96 -6.63 -5.52 4.65
C GLY A 96 -7.11 -5.36 6.09
N GLY A 97 -6.29 -4.78 6.98
CA GLY A 97 -6.68 -4.53 8.35
C GLY A 97 -7.65 -3.35 8.50
N THR A 98 -8.20 -3.18 9.70
CA THR A 98 -9.08 -2.06 10.03
C THR A 98 -8.40 -0.71 9.75
N GLU A 99 -9.13 0.22 9.17
CA GLU A 99 -8.66 1.59 8.96
C GLU A 99 -8.54 2.31 10.30
N ILE A 100 -7.32 2.72 10.64
CA ILE A 100 -7.01 3.46 11.85
C ILE A 100 -6.41 4.82 11.52
N VAL A 101 -6.65 5.83 12.36
CA VAL A 101 -6.04 7.15 12.19
C VAL A 101 -4.52 7.06 12.25
N THR A 102 -3.86 7.45 11.18
CA THR A 102 -2.39 7.61 11.16
C THR A 102 -1.97 9.07 11.15
N HIS A 103 -2.89 9.98 10.84
CA HIS A 103 -2.63 11.41 10.80
C HIS A 103 -3.90 12.23 11.03
N VAL A 104 -3.73 13.40 11.62
CA VAL A 104 -4.78 14.41 11.75
C VAL A 104 -4.23 15.78 11.38
N ASP A 105 -5.09 16.57 10.74
CA ASP A 105 -4.88 18.00 10.49
C ASP A 105 -5.99 18.81 11.15
N ALA A 106 -5.67 20.02 11.59
CA ALA A 106 -6.61 20.92 12.25
C ALA A 106 -6.47 22.34 11.73
N ARG A 107 -7.60 22.94 11.37
CA ARG A 107 -7.64 24.31 10.82
C ARG A 107 -8.86 25.09 11.27
N ARG A 108 -8.80 26.41 11.13
CA ARG A 108 -9.97 27.29 11.17
C ARG A 108 -10.74 27.24 9.85
N SER A 109 -11.94 27.81 9.85
CA SER A 109 -12.80 27.90 8.65
C SER A 109 -12.17 28.68 7.50
N ASP A 110 -11.25 29.59 7.79
CA ASP A 110 -10.47 30.36 6.80
C ASP A 110 -9.24 29.60 6.27
N GLY A 111 -9.02 28.36 6.72
CA GLY A 111 -7.90 27.52 6.29
C GLY A 111 -6.64 27.65 7.13
N ALA A 112 -6.57 28.59 8.07
CA ALA A 112 -5.39 28.74 8.92
C ALA A 112 -5.20 27.52 9.83
N ALA A 113 -3.98 26.96 9.85
CA ALA A 113 -3.64 25.84 10.72
C ALA A 113 -3.81 26.23 12.21
N VAL A 114 -4.28 25.29 13.02
CA VAL A 114 -4.40 25.45 14.48
C VAL A 114 -3.80 24.25 15.19
N ASP A 115 -3.63 24.38 16.50
CA ASP A 115 -3.16 23.27 17.32
C ASP A 115 -4.15 22.08 17.25
N ARG A 116 -3.59 20.90 16.97
CA ARG A 116 -4.36 19.68 16.72
C ARG A 116 -4.99 19.15 17.99
N ALA A 117 -4.26 19.16 19.10
CA ALA A 117 -4.75 18.68 20.39
C ALA A 117 -5.89 19.58 20.90
N ALA A 118 -5.71 20.90 20.83
CA ALA A 118 -6.75 21.87 21.18
C ALA A 118 -8.02 21.70 20.33
N CYS A 119 -7.88 21.36 19.04
CA CYS A 119 -9.02 21.11 18.17
C CYS A 119 -9.78 19.83 18.56
N VAL A 120 -9.05 18.73 18.84
CA VAL A 120 -9.62 17.48 19.36
C VAL A 120 -10.41 17.75 20.64
N ASP A 121 -9.78 18.44 21.59
CA ASP A 121 -10.38 18.83 22.87
C ASP A 121 -11.64 19.69 22.71
N ALA A 122 -11.63 20.63 21.77
CA ALA A 122 -12.78 21.48 21.48
C ALA A 122 -13.94 20.68 20.87
N LEU A 123 -13.66 19.71 20.00
CA LEU A 123 -14.68 18.86 19.38
C LEU A 123 -15.35 17.90 20.37
N GLN A 124 -14.60 17.41 21.37
CA GLN A 124 -15.16 16.54 22.43
C GLN A 124 -16.14 17.26 23.35
N ARG A 125 -16.03 18.59 23.47
CA ARG A 125 -16.84 19.42 24.39
C ARG A 125 -18.06 20.07 23.73
N ARG A 126 -18.34 19.80 22.45
CA ARG A 126 -19.39 20.50 21.69
C ARG A 126 -20.81 20.08 22.08
#